data_AF-A0A0D9W3H0-F1
#
_entry.id   AF-A0A0D9W3H0-F1
#
_cell.length_a   1.000
_cell.length_b   1.000
_cell.length_c   1.000
_cell.angle_alpha   90.00
_cell.angle_beta   90.00
_cell.angle_gamma   90.00
#
_symmetry.space_group_name_H-M   'P 1'
#
loop_
_entity.id
_entity.type
_entity.pdbx_description
1 polymer ?
#
loop_
_entity_poly.entity_id
_entity_poly.type
_entity_poly.pdbx_seq_one_letter_code
_entity_poly.pdbx_strand_id
1 'polypeptide(L)' 'MDLFFFLPPEFLAAVEGRGLLTMWCLQEKVIEHSAVGVFLTHSGWNLTLESLCAGVSMLSWPFFVEQQTNY' A
#
# COMPACT_ATOMS: atom_id res chain seq x y z
N MET A 1 18.36 5.06 -4.60
CA MET A 1 18.72 4.75 -3.21
C MET A 1 17.96 3.51 -2.80
N ASP A 2 18.61 2.54 -2.18
CA ASP A 2 17.94 1.39 -1.61
C ASP A 2 17.15 1.86 -0.37
N LEU A 3 15.83 1.97 -0.51
CA LEU A 3 14.95 2.43 0.57
C LEU A 3 14.92 1.42 1.73
N PHE A 4 15.32 0.17 1.51
CA PHE A 4 15.36 -0.85 2.54
C PHE A 4 16.49 -0.64 3.55
N PHE A 5 17.46 0.23 3.24
CA PHE A 5 18.53 0.61 4.17
C PHE A 5 18.01 1.24 5.49
N PHE A 6 16.83 1.88 5.47
CA PHE A 6 16.23 2.48 6.67
C PHE A 6 15.49 1.46 7.56
N LEU A 7 15.34 0.21 7.11
CA LEU A 7 14.67 -0.82 7.90
C LEU A 7 15.63 -1.40 8.96
N PRO A 8 15.11 -1.78 10.15
CA PRO A 8 15.89 -2.54 11.12
C PRO A 8 16.47 -3.81 10.48
N PRO A 9 17.70 -4.23 10.82
CA PRO A 9 18.33 -5.42 10.24
C PRO A 9 17.50 -6.70 10.38
N GLU A 10 16.68 -6.78 11.43
CA GLU A 10 15.84 -7.94 11.75
C GLU A 10 14.50 -7.94 10.99
N PHE A 11 14.17 -6.87 10.27
CA PHE A 11 12.84 -6.69 9.67
C PHE A 11 12.49 -7.79 8.67
N LEU A 12 13.42 -8.13 7.77
CA LEU A 12 13.18 -9.16 6.75
C LEU A 12 12.95 -10.54 7.38
N ALA A 13 13.69 -10.87 8.43
CA ALA A 13 13.48 -12.11 9.19
C ALA A 13 12.12 -12.10 9.91
N ALA A 14 11.71 -10.95 10.45
CA ALA A 14 10.42 -10.82 11.14
C ALA A 14 9.20 -11.01 10.23
N VAL A 15 9.32 -10.73 8.93
CA VAL A 15 8.22 -10.84 7.94
C VAL A 15 8.35 -12.06 7.03
N GLU A 16 9.37 -12.90 7.22
CA GLU A 16 9.62 -14.07 6.39
C GLU A 16 8.39 -14.98 6.31
N GLY A 17 8.02 -15.39 5.08
CA GLY A 17 6.85 -16.23 4.82
C GLY A 17 5.49 -15.55 5.00
N ARG A 18 5.43 -14.28 5.42
CA ARG A 18 4.17 -13.55 5.64
C ARG A 18 4.06 -12.24 4.86
N GLY A 19 5.17 -11.74 4.33
CA GLY A 19 5.21 -10.48 3.60
C GLY A 19 6.09 -10.54 2.37
N LEU A 20 5.79 -9.68 1.41
CA LEU A 20 6.66 -9.38 0.28
C LEU A 20 7.03 -7.90 0.34
N LEU A 21 8.33 -7.62 0.29
CA LEU A 21 8.84 -6.26 0.23
C LEU A 21 9.34 -5.98 -1.19
N THR A 22 8.80 -4.95 -1.82
CA THR A 22 9.21 -4.51 -3.16
C THR A 22 9.21 -2.99 -3.24
N MET A 23 10.09 -2.45 -4.08
CA MET A 23 10.16 -1.01 -4.37
C MET A 23 9.00 -0.54 -5.22
N TRP A 24 8.42 -1.45 -6.01
CA TRP A 24 7.36 -1.15 -6.95
C TRP A 24 6.56 -2.41 -7.24
N CYS A 25 5.26 -2.24 -7.50
CA CYS A 25 4.38 -3.30 -7.99
C CYS A 25 3.37 -2.73 -8.99
N LEU A 26 2.80 -3.60 -9.82
CA LEU A 26 1.64 -3.26 -10.65
C LEU A 26 0.44 -3.09 -9.72
N GLN A 27 0.33 -1.91 -9.09
CA GLN A 27 -0.55 -1.68 -7.95
C GLN A 27 -2.02 -2.01 -8.26
N GLU A 28 -2.52 -1.56 -9.41
CA GLU A 28 -3.87 -1.89 -9.91
C GLU A 28 -4.12 -3.41 -9.85
N LYS A 29 -3.20 -4.21 -10.40
CA LYS A 29 -3.30 -5.69 -10.38
C LYS A 29 -3.21 -6.28 -8.98
N VAL A 30 -2.47 -5.64 -8.08
CA VAL A 30 -2.39 -6.09 -6.68
C VAL A 30 -3.71 -5.83 -5.98
N ILE A 31 -4.27 -4.62 -6.10
CA ILE A 31 -5.53 -4.24 -5.46
C ILE A 31 -6.70 -5.05 -6.03
N GLU A 32 -6.74 -5.31 -7.34
CA GLU A 32 -7.78 -6.13 -7.98
C GLU A 32 -7.71 -7.62 -7.63
N HIS A 33 -6.60 -8.09 -7.04
CA HIS A 33 -6.43 -9.50 -6.74
C HIS A 33 -7.36 -9.92 -5.59
N SER A 34 -8.12 -11.00 -5.78
CA SER A 34 -9.14 -11.46 -4.82
C SER A 34 -8.62 -11.83 -3.42
N ALA A 35 -7.31 -12.05 -3.29
CA ALA A 35 -6.67 -12.27 -1.98
C ALA A 35 -6.45 -10.98 -1.17
N VAL A 36 -6.64 -9.80 -1.76
CA VAL A 36 -6.49 -8.52 -1.06
C VAL A 36 -7.81 -8.12 -0.41
N GLY A 37 -7.81 -8.04 0.93
CA GLY A 37 -8.97 -7.61 1.70
C GLY A 37 -8.93 -6.15 2.17
N VAL A 38 -7.74 -5.57 2.31
CA VAL A 38 -7.53 -4.21 2.82
C VAL A 38 -6.35 -3.55 2.11
N PHE A 39 -6.47 -2.25 1.82
CA PHE A 39 -5.41 -1.43 1.26
C PHE A 39 -5.05 -0.27 2.21
N LEU A 40 -3.86 -0.33 2.82
CA LEU A 40 -3.29 0.78 3.58
C LEU A 40 -2.66 1.78 2.60
N THR A 41 -3.17 3.01 2.57
CA THR A 41 -2.84 4.01 1.55
C THR A 41 -2.72 5.40 2.15
N HIS A 42 -1.96 6.27 1.50
CA HIS A 42 -1.93 7.69 1.84
C HIS A 42 -3.11 8.48 1.24
N SER A 43 -4.06 7.81 0.58
CA SER A 43 -5.25 8.44 -0.02
C SER A 43 -4.93 9.47 -1.11
N GLY A 44 -3.90 9.21 -1.92
CA GLY A 44 -3.70 9.94 -3.17
C GLY A 44 -4.86 9.67 -4.13
N TRP A 45 -5.30 10.69 -4.88
CA TRP A 45 -6.53 10.63 -5.66
C TRP A 45 -6.67 9.41 -6.58
N ASN A 46 -5.62 9.07 -7.34
CA ASN A 46 -5.64 7.90 -8.23
C ASN A 46 -5.78 6.59 -7.44
N LEU A 47 -5.09 6.47 -6.30
CA LEU A 47 -5.13 5.26 -5.46
C LEU A 47 -6.51 5.08 -4.82
N THR A 48 -7.16 6.19 -4.45
CA THR A 48 -8.54 6.18 -3.96
C THR A 48 -9.50 5.65 -5.03
N LEU A 49 -9.37 6.11 -6.29
CA LEU A 49 -10.18 5.62 -7.39
C LEU A 49 -9.93 4.13 -7.70
N GLU A 50 -8.66 3.69 -7.74
CA GLU A 50 -8.31 2.28 -7.93
C GLU A 50 -8.96 1.38 -6.86
N SER A 51 -8.89 1.77 -5.59
CA SER A 51 -9.48 1.01 -4.48
C SER A 51 -11.01 0.95 -4.56
N LEU A 52 -11.65 2.07 -4.91
CA LEU A 52 -13.11 2.15 -5.07
C LEU A 52 -13.58 1.27 -6.24
N CYS A 53 -12.89 1.31 -7.38
CA CYS A 53 -13.19 0.47 -8.54
C CYS A 53 -13.02 -1.02 -8.25
N ALA A 54 -11.98 -1.39 -7.49
CA ALA A 54 -11.73 -2.77 -7.09
C ALA A 54 -12.64 -3.26 -5.95
N GLY A 55 -13.37 -2.36 -5.28
CA GLY A 55 -14.20 -2.69 -4.12
C GLY A 55 -13.40 -3.09 -2.87
N VAL A 56 -12.16 -2.62 -2.75
CA VAL A 56 -11.28 -2.93 -1.60
C VAL A 56 -11.41 -1.85 -0.53
N SER A 57 -11.52 -2.27 0.73
CA SER A 57 -11.57 -1.36 1.87
C SER A 57 -10.23 -0.66 2.08
N MET A 58 -10.26 0.67 2.24
CA MET A 58 -9.06 1.46 2.50
C MET A 58 -8.86 1.70 4.01
N LEU A 59 -7.61 1.58 4.45
CA LEU A 59 -7.13 2.17 5.69
C LEU A 59 -6.29 3.40 5.32
N SER A 60 -6.85 4.59 5.55
CA SER A 60 -6.23 5.85 5.12
C SER A 60 -5.20 6.35 6.13
N TRP A 61 -4.00 6.69 5.65
CA TRP A 61 -2.93 7.35 6.38
C TRP A 61 -2.39 8.54 5.57
N PRO A 62 -3.14 9.64 5.45
CA PRO A 62 -2.77 10.79 4.63
C PRO A 62 -1.60 11.58 5.23
N PHE A 63 -0.81 12.22 4.37
CA PHE A 63 0.37 13.01 4.79
C PHE A 63 0.37 14.44 4.26
N PHE A 64 0.07 14.66 2.98
CA PHE A 64 0.25 15.97 2.33
C PHE A 64 -0.82 16.30 1.29
N VAL A 65 -0.88 17.58 0.89
CA VAL A 65 -1.77 18.12 -0.14
C VAL A 65 -3.25 17.86 0.20
N GLU A 66 -4.04 17.32 -0.72
CA GLU A 66 -5.49 17.10 -0.59
C GLU A 66 -5.85 15.72 -0.02
N GLN A 67 -4.84 14.90 0.32
CA GLN A 67 -5.02 13.53 0.79
C GLN A 67 -5.95 13.40 2.01
N GLN A 68 -5.95 14.41 2.89
CA GLN A 68 -6.81 14.44 4.07
C GLN A 68 -8.30 14.53 3.72
N THR A 69 -8.64 14.98 2.51
CA THR A 69 -10.02 15.14 2.03
C THR A 69 -10.43 14.08 1.00
N ASN A 70 -9.51 13.19 0.61
CA ASN A 70 -9.74 12.14 -0.37
C ASN A 70 -10.31 10.89 0.32
N TYR A 71 -11.61 10.90 0.61
CA TYR A 71 -12.37 9.78 1.16
C TYR A 71 -13.61 9.47 0.32
#